data_AF-A0A7H8HN52-F1
#
_entry.id   AF-A0A7H8HN52-F1
#
_cell.length_a   1.000
_cell.length_b   1.000
_cell.length_c   1.000
_cell.angle_alpha   90.00
_cell.angle_beta   90.00
_cell.angle_gamma   90.00
#
_symmetry.space_group_name_H-M   'P 1'
#
loop_
_entity.id
_entity.type
_entity.pdbx_description
1 polymer ?
#
loop_
_entity_poly.entity_id
_entity_poly.type
_entity_poly.pdbx_seq_one_letter_code
_entity_poly.pdbx_strand_id
1 'polypeptide(L)'
;MTEPSEAGSEPVEADLDTGPVQLPGYGLADPGAFEEAPTPPSGNPAAWPHAVSPLLPPFQLPPPPPPPPTPVPPLPPPVAGPPPVAGPPPNPGSPVPLPPLGSPRTERESIVALFLVHMFPIGHLPVAMDKPARQLPLPEDPEGFPPNDHPDARLIFDDQALTNVTAGFRRSPTAPSRPVPRHLKEGYVPYARATRAVWIRRFVVGHSDLGPEYAWPPGEQFPESSVDWPEPVMVPANTVLDRFGPAYGRILYEDGTPFAERSLPPATLDAEYRRYVVVRKVPMWRSETANWFGQVGGGTRYRALLAADELVTLGYLAEAKGEED
;
A
#
# COMPACT_ATOMS: atom_id res chain seq x y z
N MET A 1 -54.18 64.00 10.75
CA MET A 1 -52.74 63.71 10.89
C MET A 1 -52.61 62.20 10.82
N THR A 2 -52.48 61.63 9.62
CA THR A 2 -51.22 61.36 8.88
C THR A 2 -50.55 60.07 9.37
N GLU A 3 -50.74 58.96 8.64
CA GLU A 3 -49.66 57.97 8.41
C GLU A 3 -48.64 58.57 7.41
N PRO A 4 -47.36 58.12 7.24
CA PRO A 4 -46.85 56.73 7.37
C PRO A 4 -45.35 56.58 7.82
N SER A 5 -44.79 55.36 7.65
CA SER A 5 -43.42 55.07 7.12
C SER A 5 -42.37 54.37 8.02
N GLU A 6 -42.22 53.05 7.80
CA GLU A 6 -41.06 52.32 7.23
C GLU A 6 -39.61 52.41 7.78
N ALA A 7 -38.97 51.23 7.76
CA ALA A 7 -37.54 50.89 7.54
C ALA A 7 -36.55 50.81 8.72
N GLY A 8 -36.33 49.57 9.19
CA GLY A 8 -35.10 48.79 8.94
C GLY A 8 -33.84 49.07 9.77
N SER A 9 -33.40 48.06 10.54
CA SER A 9 -32.01 47.54 10.58
C SER A 9 -31.86 46.46 11.66
N GLU A 10 -31.68 45.20 11.25
CA GLU A 10 -30.90 44.18 11.98
C GLU A 10 -29.40 44.45 11.68
N PRO A 11 -28.40 44.01 12.49
CA PRO A 11 -28.26 42.57 12.79
C PRO A 11 -27.44 42.13 14.04
N VAL A 12 -27.36 40.80 14.17
CA VAL A 12 -26.32 39.92 14.75
C VAL A 12 -26.13 39.71 16.28
N GLU A 13 -25.96 38.40 16.56
CA GLU A 13 -25.22 37.71 17.63
C GLU A 13 -25.94 37.37 18.95
N ALA A 14 -26.36 36.10 19.00
CA ALA A 14 -26.61 35.35 20.21
C ALA A 14 -25.25 34.90 20.80
N ASP A 15 -24.89 35.50 21.92
CA ASP A 15 -23.87 35.00 22.84
C ASP A 15 -24.60 34.54 24.12
N LEU A 16 -24.65 33.23 24.35
CA LEU A 16 -25.04 32.65 25.64
C LEU A 16 -24.13 31.46 25.93
N ASP A 17 -23.00 31.81 26.52
CA ASP A 17 -22.21 31.02 27.45
C ASP A 17 -23.10 30.26 28.45
N THR A 18 -23.00 28.94 28.50
CA THR A 18 -23.42 28.16 29.67
C THR A 18 -22.54 26.90 29.78
N GLY A 19 -21.76 26.86 30.86
CA GLY A 19 -20.70 25.91 31.14
C GLY A 19 -21.11 24.44 31.41
N PRO A 20 -20.15 23.62 31.85
CA PRO A 20 -20.21 22.16 31.72
C PRO A 20 -21.07 21.47 32.79
N VAL A 21 -21.79 20.45 32.33
CA VAL A 21 -22.71 19.59 33.09
C VAL A 21 -21.96 18.58 33.96
N GLN A 22 -22.29 18.53 35.26
CA GLN A 22 -21.91 17.50 36.23
C GLN A 22 -22.84 16.26 36.14
N LEU A 23 -22.25 15.07 36.26
CA LEU A 23 -22.95 13.77 36.40
C LEU A 23 -23.14 13.41 37.90
N PRO A 24 -24.21 12.68 38.27
CA PRO A 24 -24.50 12.35 39.67
C PRO A 24 -23.77 11.09 40.16
N GLY A 25 -23.41 11.10 41.45
CA GLY A 25 -22.71 10.03 42.16
C GLY A 25 -23.58 9.06 42.95
N TYR A 26 -22.99 7.91 43.23
CA TYR A 26 -23.26 6.95 44.30
C TYR A 26 -21.86 6.53 44.80
N GLY A 27 -21.49 6.35 46.06
CA GLY A 27 -22.19 6.13 47.32
C GLY A 27 -21.20 5.29 48.16
N LEU A 28 -20.77 5.82 49.31
CA LEU A 28 -19.64 5.36 50.12
C LEU A 28 -19.98 4.12 50.98
N ALA A 29 -19.07 3.13 51.08
CA ALA A 29 -19.02 2.16 52.19
C ALA A 29 -17.61 1.54 52.38
N ASP A 30 -17.05 1.84 53.56
CA ASP A 30 -16.01 1.25 54.44
C ASP A 30 -14.81 0.38 53.97
N PRO A 31 -13.66 0.45 54.70
CA PRO A 31 -12.41 -0.25 54.40
C PRO A 31 -12.25 -1.55 55.20
N GLY A 32 -11.80 -2.62 54.55
CA GLY A 32 -11.46 -3.86 55.25
C GLY A 32 -10.74 -4.89 54.37
N ALA A 33 -9.53 -5.26 54.82
CA ALA A 33 -8.80 -6.49 54.53
C ALA A 33 -8.07 -6.63 53.16
N PHE A 34 -6.75 -6.46 53.27
CA PHE A 34 -5.62 -7.02 52.50
C PHE A 34 -5.89 -8.27 51.66
N GLU A 35 -5.41 -8.25 50.40
CA GLU A 35 -4.47 -9.28 49.89
C GLU A 35 -3.62 -8.74 48.73
N GLU A 36 -2.36 -9.19 48.73
CA GLU A 36 -1.18 -8.85 47.93
C GLU A 36 -1.33 -8.54 46.43
N ALA A 37 -0.76 -7.41 46.01
CA ALA A 37 -0.25 -7.21 44.65
C ALA A 37 1.29 -7.33 44.67
N PRO A 38 1.92 -8.09 43.77
CA PRO A 38 3.38 -8.22 43.75
C PRO A 38 4.02 -6.90 43.29
N THR A 39 4.87 -6.35 44.16
CA THR A 39 5.71 -5.18 43.90
C THR A 39 6.88 -5.60 42.99
N PRO A 40 7.29 -4.81 41.99
CA PRO A 40 8.50 -5.09 41.21
C PRO A 40 9.75 -4.87 42.08
N PRO A 41 10.78 -5.75 42.03
CA PRO A 41 11.99 -5.52 42.80
C PRO A 41 12.79 -4.35 42.22
N SER A 42 12.88 -3.29 43.01
CA SER A 42 13.94 -2.27 42.91
C SER A 42 15.27 -2.92 43.29
N GLY A 43 16.22 -2.94 42.35
CA GLY A 43 17.57 -3.47 42.53
C GLY A 43 18.60 -2.55 41.87
N ASN A 44 19.57 -2.12 42.67
CA ASN A 44 20.61 -1.10 42.45
C ASN A 44 21.50 -1.33 41.18
N PRO A 45 22.10 -0.28 40.58
CA PRO A 45 22.90 -0.39 39.37
C PRO A 45 24.38 -0.63 39.73
N ALA A 46 24.87 -1.85 39.56
CA ALA A 46 26.31 -2.10 39.52
C ALA A 46 26.63 -3.38 38.75
N ALA A 47 27.54 -3.24 37.79
CA ALA A 47 28.36 -4.27 37.15
C ALA A 47 27.65 -5.31 36.25
N TRP A 48 27.66 -5.02 34.94
CA TRP A 48 27.69 -6.07 33.92
C TRP A 48 28.99 -5.92 33.11
N PRO A 49 29.95 -6.85 33.22
CA PRO A 49 31.12 -6.88 32.36
C PRO A 49 30.73 -7.42 30.98
N HIS A 50 31.40 -6.92 29.96
CA HIS A 50 31.42 -7.37 28.56
C HIS A 50 30.87 -8.79 28.30
N ALA A 51 29.70 -8.89 27.67
CA ALA A 51 29.26 -10.09 26.98
C ALA A 51 29.35 -9.85 25.46
N VAL A 52 30.50 -10.17 24.90
CA VAL A 52 30.69 -10.36 23.47
C VAL A 52 30.16 -11.76 23.18
N SER A 53 29.02 -11.90 22.50
CA SER A 53 28.53 -13.22 22.06
C SER A 53 29.53 -13.84 21.08
N PRO A 54 30.15 -15.00 21.41
CA PRO A 54 30.89 -15.79 20.44
C PRO A 54 29.96 -16.87 19.88
N LEU A 55 30.07 -17.13 18.57
CA LEU A 55 29.60 -18.33 17.87
C LEU A 55 28.09 -18.39 17.49
N LEU A 56 27.75 -17.70 16.41
CA LEU A 56 26.81 -18.26 15.43
C LEU A 56 27.62 -19.09 14.41
N PRO A 57 27.17 -20.30 14.01
CA PRO A 57 27.84 -21.06 12.96
C PRO A 57 27.80 -20.29 11.63
N PRO A 58 28.80 -20.45 10.73
CA PRO A 58 28.76 -19.82 9.43
C PRO A 58 27.61 -20.38 8.60
N PHE A 59 26.67 -19.51 8.19
CA PHE A 59 25.68 -19.83 7.17
C PHE A 59 26.38 -20.32 5.91
N GLN A 60 25.93 -21.44 5.35
CA GLN A 60 26.44 -21.94 4.08
C GLN A 60 26.04 -20.96 2.97
N LEU A 61 27.03 -20.49 2.21
CA LEU A 61 26.80 -19.64 1.04
C LEU A 61 26.09 -20.47 -0.05
N PRO A 62 25.05 -19.95 -0.71
CA PRO A 62 24.50 -20.59 -1.90
C PRO A 62 25.56 -20.63 -3.02
N PRO A 63 25.53 -21.64 -3.91
CA PRO A 63 26.48 -21.75 -5.02
C PRO A 63 26.34 -20.55 -5.97
N PRO A 64 27.44 -20.12 -6.61
CA PRO A 64 27.40 -19.01 -7.56
C PRO A 64 26.51 -19.35 -8.76
N PRO A 65 25.79 -18.36 -9.33
CA PRO A 65 24.99 -18.57 -10.54
C PRO A 65 25.89 -18.95 -11.73
N PRO A 66 25.37 -19.76 -12.68
CA PRO A 66 26.12 -20.13 -13.88
C PRO A 66 26.45 -18.88 -14.72
N PRO A 67 27.57 -18.91 -15.48
CA PRO A 67 27.95 -17.79 -16.34
C PRO A 67 26.89 -17.52 -17.41
N PRO A 68 26.69 -16.26 -17.81
CA PRO A 68 25.73 -15.92 -18.85
C PRO A 68 26.11 -16.58 -20.18
N PRO A 69 25.13 -17.02 -21.00
CA PRO A 69 25.41 -17.53 -22.32
C PRO A 69 26.07 -16.46 -23.20
N THR A 70 27.05 -16.88 -24.00
CA THR A 70 27.78 -16.03 -24.94
C THR A 70 26.82 -15.33 -25.93
N PRO A 71 27.04 -14.05 -26.28
CA PRO A 71 26.21 -13.36 -27.25
C PRO A 71 26.30 -14.02 -28.63
N VAL A 72 25.16 -14.40 -29.19
CA VAL A 72 25.05 -14.81 -30.60
C VAL A 72 25.22 -13.55 -31.47
N PRO A 73 26.06 -13.55 -32.51
CA PRO A 73 26.20 -12.38 -33.38
C PRO A 73 24.87 -12.10 -34.12
N PRO A 74 24.53 -10.82 -34.36
CA PRO A 74 23.28 -10.45 -35.02
C PRO A 74 23.27 -10.93 -36.48
N LEU A 75 22.13 -11.45 -36.93
CA LEU A 75 21.88 -11.71 -38.35
C LEU A 75 21.93 -10.39 -39.15
N PRO A 76 22.43 -10.41 -40.40
CA PRO A 76 22.38 -9.25 -41.27
C PRO A 76 20.92 -8.91 -41.66
N PRO A 77 20.60 -7.62 -41.85
CA PRO A 77 19.25 -7.21 -42.25
C PRO A 77 18.92 -7.67 -43.68
N PRO A 78 17.65 -7.96 -44.00
CA PRO A 78 17.24 -8.27 -45.36
C PRO A 78 17.41 -7.04 -46.27
N VAL A 79 17.92 -7.28 -47.48
CA VAL A 79 18.09 -6.28 -48.52
C VAL A 79 16.72 -5.76 -48.96
N ALA A 80 16.45 -4.48 -48.69
CA ALA A 80 15.27 -3.79 -49.19
C ALA A 80 15.42 -3.51 -50.70
N GLY A 81 14.42 -3.88 -51.50
CA GLY A 81 14.31 -3.45 -52.89
C GLY A 81 14.06 -1.94 -53.02
N PRO A 82 14.24 -1.36 -54.22
CA PRO A 82 14.14 0.09 -54.42
C PRO A 82 12.71 0.60 -54.15
N PRO A 83 12.58 1.82 -53.59
CA PRO A 83 11.27 2.40 -53.26
C PRO A 83 10.50 2.82 -54.53
N PRO A 84 9.16 2.75 -54.53
CA PRO A 84 8.37 3.35 -55.60
C PRO A 84 8.47 4.89 -55.55
N VAL A 85 8.53 5.49 -56.73
CA VAL A 85 8.61 6.95 -56.94
C VAL A 85 7.39 7.64 -56.32
N ALA A 86 7.63 8.50 -55.33
CA ALA A 86 6.60 9.34 -54.74
C ALA A 86 6.24 10.50 -55.69
N GLY A 87 4.94 10.66 -55.97
CA GLY A 87 4.41 11.89 -56.58
C GLY A 87 4.56 13.10 -55.64
N PRO A 88 4.38 14.33 -56.15
CA PRO A 88 4.64 15.54 -55.39
C PRO A 88 3.73 15.63 -54.13
N PRO A 89 4.24 16.21 -53.02
CA PRO A 89 3.54 16.23 -51.75
C PRO A 89 2.29 17.13 -51.82
N PRO A 90 1.18 16.76 -51.16
CA PRO A 90 0.03 17.65 -51.01
C PRO A 90 0.34 18.76 -49.99
N ASN A 91 -0.20 19.96 -50.26
CA ASN A 91 -0.07 21.15 -49.41
C ASN A 91 -0.52 20.88 -47.95
N PRO A 92 0.28 21.26 -46.94
CA PRO A 92 -0.12 21.18 -45.54
C PRO A 92 -1.02 22.38 -45.21
N GLY A 93 -2.32 22.25 -45.50
CA GLY A 93 -3.27 23.34 -45.22
C GLY A 93 -4.75 23.04 -45.48
N SER A 94 -5.10 21.85 -45.98
CA SER A 94 -6.50 21.49 -46.21
C SER A 94 -6.96 20.49 -45.16
N PRO A 95 -8.06 20.75 -44.42
CA PRO A 95 -8.65 19.76 -43.52
C PRO A 95 -9.10 18.55 -44.34
N VAL A 96 -8.72 17.35 -43.91
CA VAL A 96 -9.27 16.09 -44.45
C VAL A 96 -10.77 16.12 -44.14
N PRO A 97 -11.66 16.14 -45.15
CA PRO A 97 -13.09 16.13 -44.87
C PRO A 97 -13.45 14.80 -44.23
N LEU A 98 -14.04 14.85 -43.04
CA LEU A 98 -14.76 13.69 -42.52
C LEU A 98 -15.85 13.33 -43.54
N PRO A 99 -15.96 12.07 -43.98
CA PRO A 99 -17.00 11.69 -44.93
C PRO A 99 -18.38 11.93 -44.28
N PRO A 100 -19.33 12.54 -45.00
CA PRO A 100 -20.65 12.81 -44.46
C PRO A 100 -21.39 11.49 -44.16
N LEU A 101 -22.25 11.53 -43.15
CA LEU A 101 -23.05 10.40 -42.70
C LEU A 101 -23.98 9.92 -43.83
N GLY A 102 -23.52 8.95 -44.63
CA GLY A 102 -24.21 8.54 -45.85
C GLY A 102 -23.34 7.89 -46.94
N SER A 103 -22.11 7.47 -46.63
CA SER A 103 -21.21 6.82 -47.60
C SER A 103 -21.79 5.52 -48.18
N PRO A 104 -21.48 5.20 -49.46
CA PRO A 104 -21.94 3.98 -50.13
C PRO A 104 -21.52 2.73 -49.35
N ARG A 105 -22.35 1.68 -49.40
CA ARG A 105 -22.25 0.48 -48.56
C ARG A 105 -20.85 -0.15 -48.55
N THR A 106 -20.13 -0.09 -49.68
CA THR A 106 -18.77 -0.61 -49.85
C THR A 106 -17.73 0.10 -48.98
N GLU A 107 -17.89 1.40 -48.73
CA GLU A 107 -17.00 2.17 -47.85
C GLU A 107 -17.27 1.87 -46.37
N ARG A 108 -18.51 1.53 -46.00
CA ARG A 108 -18.83 1.09 -44.64
C ARG A 108 -18.23 -0.28 -44.36
N GLU A 109 -18.28 -1.20 -45.32
CA GLU A 109 -17.69 -2.53 -45.19
C GLU A 109 -16.16 -2.46 -45.10
N SER A 110 -15.51 -1.55 -45.81
CA SER A 110 -14.05 -1.35 -45.70
C SER A 110 -13.64 -0.66 -44.38
N ILE A 111 -14.41 0.30 -43.87
CA ILE A 111 -14.17 0.91 -42.56
C ILE A 111 -14.40 -0.09 -41.43
N VAL A 112 -15.46 -0.90 -41.51
CA VAL A 112 -15.72 -1.97 -40.54
C VAL A 112 -14.63 -3.04 -40.62
N ALA A 113 -14.20 -3.44 -41.82
CA ALA A 113 -13.09 -4.38 -41.97
C ALA A 113 -11.78 -3.83 -41.40
N LEU A 114 -11.47 -2.55 -41.65
CA LEU A 114 -10.28 -1.90 -41.09
C LEU A 114 -10.37 -1.80 -39.56
N PHE A 115 -11.53 -1.46 -39.02
CA PHE A 115 -11.80 -1.46 -37.59
C PHE A 115 -11.66 -2.86 -36.98
N LEU A 116 -12.19 -3.90 -37.63
CA LEU A 116 -12.10 -5.27 -37.17
C LEU A 116 -10.67 -5.81 -37.22
N VAL A 117 -9.91 -5.54 -38.28
CA VAL A 117 -8.49 -5.89 -38.36
C VAL A 117 -7.67 -5.16 -37.29
N HIS A 118 -8.01 -3.90 -37.01
CA HIS A 118 -7.31 -3.09 -36.01
C HIS A 118 -7.63 -3.51 -34.56
N MET A 119 -8.91 -3.77 -34.26
CA MET A 119 -9.35 -4.14 -32.91
C MET A 119 -9.23 -5.62 -32.61
N PHE A 120 -9.33 -6.47 -33.64
CA PHE A 120 -9.26 -7.91 -33.55
C PHE A 120 -8.28 -8.43 -34.62
N PRO A 121 -6.97 -8.45 -34.34
CA PRO A 121 -5.93 -8.83 -35.30
C PRO A 121 -6.11 -10.23 -35.92
N ILE A 122 -6.93 -11.08 -35.30
CA ILE A 122 -7.34 -12.40 -35.78
C ILE A 122 -8.42 -12.37 -36.88
N GLY A 123 -8.91 -11.19 -37.27
CA GLY A 123 -9.75 -10.96 -38.45
C GLY A 123 -11.24 -11.26 -38.28
N HIS A 124 -11.72 -11.62 -37.10
CA HIS A 124 -13.14 -11.84 -36.81
C HIS A 124 -13.57 -11.25 -35.47
N LEU A 125 -14.83 -10.85 -35.39
CA LEU A 125 -15.46 -10.42 -34.15
C LEU A 125 -15.55 -11.63 -33.20
N PRO A 126 -15.25 -11.50 -31.90
CA PRO A 126 -15.44 -12.58 -30.95
C PRO A 126 -16.92 -13.02 -30.99
N VAL A 127 -17.14 -14.32 -31.21
CA VAL A 127 -18.48 -14.90 -31.19
C VAL A 127 -19.03 -14.75 -29.77
N ALA A 128 -20.18 -14.09 -29.62
CA ALA A 128 -20.85 -14.01 -28.34
C ALA A 128 -21.11 -15.43 -27.82
N MET A 129 -20.53 -15.76 -26.66
CA MET A 129 -20.74 -17.04 -26.01
C MET A 129 -21.70 -16.83 -24.84
N ASP A 130 -22.73 -17.67 -24.76
CA ASP A 130 -23.70 -17.67 -23.65
C ASP A 130 -23.10 -18.18 -22.33
N LYS A 131 -21.83 -18.61 -22.37
CA LYS A 131 -21.07 -19.07 -21.22
C LYS A 131 -19.79 -18.26 -21.12
N PRO A 132 -19.41 -17.80 -19.92
CA PRO A 132 -18.14 -17.12 -19.73
C PRO A 132 -17.01 -18.02 -20.22
N ALA A 133 -16.00 -17.41 -20.86
CA ALA A 133 -14.77 -18.12 -21.16
C ALA A 133 -14.26 -18.78 -19.87
N ARG A 134 -13.76 -20.01 -19.96
CA ARG A 134 -13.20 -20.73 -18.82
C ARG A 134 -12.12 -19.85 -18.18
N GLN A 135 -12.42 -19.29 -17.02
CA GLN A 135 -11.44 -18.54 -16.25
C GLN A 135 -10.37 -19.54 -15.80
N LEU A 136 -9.14 -19.33 -16.27
CA LEU A 136 -8.01 -20.07 -15.75
C LEU A 136 -7.86 -19.71 -14.27
N PRO A 137 -7.46 -20.66 -13.41
CA PRO A 137 -7.07 -20.32 -12.06
C PRO A 137 -6.00 -19.21 -12.12
N LEU A 138 -6.07 -18.28 -11.17
CA LEU A 138 -5.02 -17.26 -11.04
C LEU A 138 -3.67 -17.99 -10.95
N PRO A 139 -2.62 -17.51 -11.64
CA PRO A 139 -1.28 -18.06 -11.43
C PRO A 139 -0.96 -18.07 -9.94
N GLU A 140 -0.37 -19.15 -9.44
CA GLU A 140 0.15 -19.17 -8.08
C GLU A 140 1.20 -18.07 -7.99
N ASP A 141 0.97 -17.08 -7.12
CA ASP A 141 1.96 -16.09 -6.74
C ASP A 141 2.65 -16.62 -5.48
N PRO A 142 3.82 -17.27 -5.60
CA PRO A 142 4.50 -17.90 -4.47
C PRO A 142 4.94 -16.89 -3.40
N GLU A 143 4.97 -15.59 -3.74
CA GLU A 143 5.33 -14.49 -2.84
C GLU A 143 4.12 -13.64 -2.43
N GLY A 144 2.96 -13.87 -3.07
CA GLY A 144 1.75 -13.09 -2.90
C GLY A 144 0.81 -13.65 -1.83
N PHE A 145 0.12 -12.75 -1.14
CA PHE A 145 -0.92 -13.15 -0.19
C PHE A 145 -2.17 -13.59 -0.95
N PRO A 146 -2.68 -14.82 -0.69
CA PRO A 146 -3.88 -15.30 -1.37
C PRO A 146 -5.07 -14.37 -1.08
N PRO A 147 -5.94 -14.14 -2.08
CA PRO A 147 -7.13 -13.33 -1.86
C PRO A 147 -8.04 -14.00 -0.84
N ASN A 148 -8.61 -13.20 0.08
CA ASN A 148 -9.58 -13.65 1.09
C ASN A 148 -9.08 -14.78 2.02
N ASP A 149 -7.81 -14.77 2.38
CA ASP A 149 -7.20 -15.81 3.23
C ASP A 149 -7.57 -15.72 4.72
N HIS A 150 -8.20 -14.62 5.15
CA HIS A 150 -8.66 -14.42 6.53
C HIS A 150 -10.02 -15.08 6.80
N PRO A 151 -10.26 -15.69 7.99
CA PRO A 151 -11.55 -16.31 8.33
C PRO A 151 -12.75 -15.35 8.23
N ASP A 152 -12.51 -14.08 8.54
CA ASP A 152 -13.51 -13.01 8.46
C ASP A 152 -13.42 -12.15 7.18
N ALA A 153 -12.78 -12.62 6.11
CA ALA A 153 -12.65 -11.85 4.85
C ALA A 153 -13.99 -11.35 4.30
N ARG A 154 -15.06 -12.13 4.49
CA ARG A 154 -16.45 -11.81 4.12
C ARG A 154 -17.03 -10.57 4.81
N LEU A 155 -16.36 -10.02 5.83
CA LEU A 155 -16.79 -8.82 6.55
C LEU A 155 -16.30 -7.52 5.88
N ILE A 156 -15.54 -7.61 4.79
CA ILE A 156 -15.20 -6.46 3.96
C ILE A 156 -16.28 -6.29 2.90
N PHE A 157 -17.18 -5.34 3.16
CA PHE A 157 -18.27 -4.94 2.25
C PHE A 157 -17.88 -3.76 1.35
N ASP A 158 -18.39 -3.78 0.12
CA ASP A 158 -18.23 -2.74 -0.91
C ASP A 158 -19.49 -1.90 -1.17
N ASP A 159 -20.58 -2.23 -0.47
CA ASP A 159 -21.91 -1.61 -0.59
C ASP A 159 -21.89 -0.09 -0.41
N GLN A 160 -21.18 0.39 0.62
CA GLN A 160 -21.04 1.82 0.89
C GLN A 160 -20.25 2.52 -0.21
N ALA A 161 -19.18 1.88 -0.70
CA ALA A 161 -18.36 2.43 -1.77
C ALA A 161 -19.15 2.50 -3.09
N LEU A 162 -19.90 1.45 -3.42
CA LEU A 162 -20.76 1.41 -4.59
C LEU A 162 -21.84 2.49 -4.52
N THR A 163 -22.50 2.63 -3.37
CA THR A 163 -23.49 3.68 -3.11
C THR A 163 -22.90 5.07 -3.34
N ASN A 164 -21.71 5.33 -2.81
CA ASN A 164 -21.01 6.61 -3.00
C ASN A 164 -20.72 6.88 -4.49
N VAL A 165 -20.18 5.89 -5.20
CA VAL A 165 -19.87 6.01 -6.63
C VAL A 165 -21.13 6.27 -7.47
N THR A 166 -22.22 5.56 -7.18
CA THR A 166 -23.53 5.73 -7.83
C THR A 166 -24.14 7.10 -7.52
N ALA A 167 -23.92 7.64 -6.32
CA ALA A 167 -24.31 9.00 -5.94
C ALA A 167 -23.42 10.09 -6.58
N GLY A 168 -22.46 9.72 -7.43
CA GLY A 168 -21.58 10.65 -8.13
C GLY A 168 -20.33 11.06 -7.34
N PHE A 169 -20.09 10.48 -6.16
CA PHE A 169 -18.84 10.69 -5.43
C PHE A 169 -17.66 10.19 -6.28
N ARG A 170 -16.57 10.95 -6.26
CA ARG A 170 -15.30 10.58 -6.89
C ARG A 170 -14.22 10.73 -5.85
N ARG A 171 -13.39 9.70 -5.72
CA ARG A 171 -12.25 9.73 -4.81
C ARG A 171 -11.29 10.82 -5.28
N SER A 172 -10.84 11.66 -4.35
CA SER A 172 -9.71 12.57 -4.61
C SER A 172 -8.44 11.75 -4.88
N PRO A 173 -7.48 12.29 -5.66
CA PRO A 173 -6.18 11.65 -5.80
C PRO A 173 -5.56 11.33 -4.43
N THR A 174 -4.88 10.19 -4.34
CA THR A 174 -4.11 9.80 -3.14
C THR A 174 -3.19 10.95 -2.75
N ALA A 175 -3.20 11.36 -1.48
CA ALA A 175 -2.39 12.47 -1.02
C ALA A 175 -0.89 12.17 -1.20
N PRO A 176 -0.04 13.21 -1.33
CA PRO A 176 1.40 13.02 -1.35
C PRO A 176 1.90 12.35 -0.06
N SER A 177 3.05 11.69 -0.17
CA SER A 177 3.76 11.14 0.99
C SER A 177 4.06 12.22 2.03
N ARG A 178 4.07 11.81 3.30
CA ARG A 178 4.44 12.67 4.42
C ARG A 178 5.94 12.67 4.68
N PRO A 179 6.48 13.73 5.31
CA PRO A 179 7.79 13.63 5.92
C PRO A 179 7.75 12.57 7.02
N VAL A 180 8.83 11.81 7.13
CA VAL A 180 8.98 10.79 8.18
C VAL A 180 9.26 11.48 9.52
N PRO A 181 8.43 11.30 10.56
CA PRO A 181 8.68 11.86 11.89
C PRO A 181 10.04 11.45 12.43
N ARG A 182 10.70 12.37 13.15
CA ARG A 182 12.06 12.13 13.67
C ARG A 182 12.11 10.95 14.63
N HIS A 183 11.12 10.82 15.50
CA HIS A 183 11.07 9.76 16.52
C HIS A 183 11.06 8.35 15.89
N LEU A 184 10.47 8.17 14.71
CA LEU A 184 10.48 6.88 14.00
C LEU A 184 11.88 6.47 13.55
N LYS A 185 12.83 7.40 13.45
CA LYS A 185 14.22 7.12 13.06
C LYS A 185 15.13 6.92 14.28
N GLU A 186 14.62 7.11 15.50
CA GLU A 186 15.41 6.91 16.70
C GLU A 186 15.79 5.43 16.85
N GLY A 187 17.05 5.18 17.24
CA GLY A 187 17.60 3.82 17.32
C GLY A 187 17.92 3.15 15.97
N TYR A 188 17.46 3.70 14.84
CA TYR A 188 17.80 3.16 13.52
C TYR A 188 19.27 3.41 13.17
N VAL A 189 19.98 2.32 12.87
CA VAL A 189 21.35 2.39 12.37
C VAL A 189 21.38 1.90 10.92
N PRO A 190 21.57 2.80 9.94
CA PRO A 190 21.69 2.42 8.54
C PRO A 190 22.74 1.33 8.33
N TYR A 191 22.40 0.33 7.51
CA TYR A 191 23.26 -0.80 7.19
C TYR A 191 23.76 -1.60 8.41
N ALA A 192 23.12 -1.44 9.58
CA ALA A 192 23.44 -2.18 10.80
C ALA A 192 24.92 -2.09 11.23
N ARG A 193 25.51 -0.89 11.12
CA ARG A 193 26.95 -0.62 11.39
C ARG A 193 27.93 -1.32 10.44
N ALA A 194 27.45 -1.99 9.40
CA ALA A 194 28.31 -2.48 8.32
C ALA A 194 28.54 -1.39 7.27
N THR A 195 29.56 -1.58 6.42
CA THR A 195 29.69 -0.76 5.22
C THR A 195 28.57 -1.09 4.24
N ARG A 196 28.16 -0.10 3.43
CA ARG A 196 27.12 -0.29 2.39
C ARG A 196 27.41 -1.48 1.48
N ALA A 197 28.68 -1.68 1.10
CA ALA A 197 29.09 -2.80 0.24
C ALA A 197 28.88 -4.17 0.91
N VAL A 198 29.21 -4.29 2.20
CA VAL A 198 28.98 -5.53 2.97
C VAL A 198 27.49 -5.80 3.14
N TRP A 199 26.70 -4.77 3.43
CA TRP A 199 25.25 -4.92 3.57
C TRP A 199 24.59 -5.33 2.25
N ILE A 200 24.96 -4.69 1.13
CA ILE A 200 24.45 -5.04 -0.22
C ILE A 200 24.76 -6.50 -0.54
N ARG A 201 26.02 -6.94 -0.34
CA ARG A 201 26.40 -8.34 -0.59
C ARG A 201 25.57 -9.35 0.19
N ARG A 202 25.06 -8.97 1.37
CA ARG A 202 24.29 -9.85 2.24
C ARG A 202 22.79 -9.85 1.90
N PHE A 203 22.24 -8.71 1.54
CA PHE A 203 20.79 -8.51 1.51
C PHE A 203 20.21 -8.11 0.16
N VAL A 204 21.03 -7.87 -0.86
CA VAL A 204 20.56 -7.58 -2.22
C VAL A 204 20.87 -8.77 -3.11
N VAL A 205 19.82 -9.38 -3.68
CA VAL A 205 19.91 -10.59 -4.51
C VAL A 205 19.89 -10.27 -6.01
N GLY A 206 19.33 -9.12 -6.37
CA GLY A 206 19.10 -8.72 -7.75
C GLY A 206 18.79 -7.24 -7.88
N HIS A 207 18.55 -6.81 -9.11
CA HIS A 207 18.04 -5.48 -9.42
C HIS A 207 17.01 -5.64 -10.55
N SER A 208 15.84 -5.06 -10.34
CA SER A 208 14.79 -4.93 -11.36
C SER A 208 14.65 -3.47 -11.78
N ASP A 209 13.76 -3.22 -12.74
CA ASP A 209 13.37 -1.86 -13.16
C ASP A 209 12.77 -1.04 -11.99
N LEU A 210 12.28 -1.72 -10.94
CA LEU A 210 11.71 -1.11 -9.75
C LEU A 210 12.76 -0.83 -8.66
N GLY A 211 14.01 -1.26 -8.85
CA GLY A 211 15.10 -1.05 -7.92
C GLY A 211 15.72 -2.36 -7.40
N PRO A 212 16.47 -2.30 -6.28
CA PRO A 212 17.14 -3.48 -5.72
C PRO A 212 16.13 -4.51 -5.21
N GLU A 213 16.37 -5.76 -5.56
CA GLU A 213 15.64 -6.91 -5.02
C GLU A 213 16.34 -7.40 -3.76
N TYR A 214 15.59 -7.57 -2.68
CA TYR A 214 16.13 -7.89 -1.37
C TYR A 214 15.97 -9.38 -1.02
N ALA A 215 16.94 -9.93 -0.31
CA ALA A 215 16.79 -11.19 0.40
C ALA A 215 15.90 -10.96 1.63
N TRP A 216 14.62 -11.29 1.51
CA TRP A 216 13.68 -11.30 2.64
C TRP A 216 13.95 -12.48 3.59
N PRO A 217 13.45 -12.43 4.85
CA PRO A 217 13.54 -13.56 5.78
C PRO A 217 13.02 -14.86 5.14
N PRO A 218 13.72 -16.01 5.32
CA PRO A 218 13.22 -17.29 4.86
C PRO A 218 11.85 -17.61 5.48
N GLY A 219 10.83 -17.79 4.64
CA GLY A 219 9.44 -17.99 5.10
C GLY A 219 9.22 -19.23 5.97
N GLU A 220 10.09 -20.26 5.85
CA GLU A 220 10.04 -21.47 6.68
C GLU A 220 10.35 -21.18 8.16
N GLN A 221 11.20 -20.19 8.44
CA GLN A 221 11.60 -19.79 9.79
C GLN A 221 10.85 -18.53 10.24
N PHE A 222 10.57 -17.62 9.31
CA PHE A 222 9.94 -16.34 9.56
C PHE A 222 8.73 -16.17 8.63
N PRO A 223 7.60 -16.81 8.94
CA PRO A 223 6.43 -16.79 8.07
C PRO A 223 5.99 -15.36 7.79
N GLU A 224 5.83 -15.05 6.51
CA GLU A 224 5.51 -13.70 6.02
C GLU A 224 6.48 -12.60 6.48
N SER A 225 7.72 -12.88 6.90
CA SER A 225 8.66 -11.94 7.57
C SER A 225 8.34 -11.63 9.04
N SER A 226 7.66 -12.55 9.74
CA SER A 226 7.26 -12.41 11.15
C SER A 226 7.99 -13.43 12.03
N VAL A 227 8.03 -13.19 13.35
CA VAL A 227 8.62 -14.11 14.34
C VAL A 227 7.83 -15.42 14.43
N ASP A 228 6.51 -15.33 14.36
CA ASP A 228 5.58 -16.46 14.37
C ASP A 228 4.49 -16.23 13.31
N TRP A 229 3.67 -17.25 13.06
CA TRP A 229 2.54 -17.18 12.15
C TRP A 229 1.59 -16.05 12.53
N PRO A 230 1.12 -15.25 11.56
CA PRO A 230 0.17 -14.19 11.85
C PRO A 230 -1.13 -14.72 12.43
N GLU A 231 -1.69 -13.98 13.37
CA GLU A 231 -2.97 -14.28 14.00
C GLU A 231 -4.09 -13.43 13.38
N PRO A 232 -5.28 -14.01 13.12
CA PRO A 232 -6.41 -13.25 12.61
C PRO A 232 -6.94 -12.31 13.70
N VAL A 233 -7.07 -11.02 13.39
CA VAL A 233 -7.58 -10.01 14.32
C VAL A 233 -8.58 -9.10 13.63
N MET A 234 -9.55 -8.63 14.40
CA MET A 234 -10.42 -7.54 13.97
C MET A 234 -9.93 -6.22 14.57
N VAL A 235 -9.24 -5.41 13.77
CA VAL A 235 -8.68 -4.13 14.20
C VAL A 235 -9.83 -3.15 14.47
N PRO A 236 -9.95 -2.56 15.68
CA PRO A 236 -11.07 -1.70 16.02
C PRO A 236 -10.96 -0.33 15.33
N ALA A 237 -12.12 0.33 15.20
CA ALA A 237 -12.16 1.73 14.78
C ALA A 237 -11.34 2.62 15.73
N ASN A 238 -10.82 3.73 15.20
CA ASN A 238 -9.89 4.67 15.83
C ASN A 238 -8.48 4.13 16.09
N THR A 239 -8.16 2.89 15.68
CA THR A 239 -6.77 2.43 15.68
C THR A 239 -5.98 3.22 14.64
N VAL A 240 -4.81 3.71 15.01
CA VAL A 240 -3.91 4.43 14.10
C VAL A 240 -2.84 3.45 13.60
N LEU A 241 -2.64 3.43 12.30
CA LEU A 241 -1.67 2.57 11.62
C LEU A 241 -0.85 3.42 10.67
N ASP A 242 0.40 3.05 10.44
CA ASP A 242 1.24 3.71 9.46
C ASP A 242 1.95 2.71 8.53
N ARG A 243 2.57 3.21 7.47
CA ARG A 243 3.39 2.40 6.57
C ARG A 243 4.50 3.22 5.96
N PHE A 244 5.58 2.50 5.65
CA PHE A 244 6.56 2.95 4.68
C PHE A 244 6.31 2.27 3.33
N GLY A 245 6.29 3.06 2.26
CA GLY A 245 6.05 2.63 0.89
C GLY A 245 4.69 3.05 0.32
N PRO A 246 4.45 2.71 -0.95
CA PRO A 246 3.38 3.27 -1.77
C PRO A 246 1.99 2.78 -1.35
N ALA A 247 0.91 3.52 -1.63
CA ALA A 247 -0.40 3.22 -1.04
C ALA A 247 -1.03 1.87 -1.44
N TYR A 248 -0.51 1.22 -2.50
CA TYR A 248 -0.96 -0.11 -2.95
C TYR A 248 -0.44 -1.28 -2.09
N GLY A 249 0.42 -1.02 -1.09
CA GLY A 249 0.92 -2.07 -0.20
C GLY A 249 -0.10 -2.49 0.86
N ARG A 250 0.05 -3.73 1.35
CA ARG A 250 -0.85 -4.35 2.33
C ARG A 250 -0.28 -4.47 3.74
N ILE A 251 0.99 -4.10 3.91
CA ILE A 251 1.66 -4.16 5.21
C ILE A 251 1.61 -2.78 5.88
N LEU A 252 1.06 -2.76 7.09
CA LEU A 252 1.00 -1.61 7.99
C LEU A 252 1.62 -1.98 9.33
N TYR A 253 1.94 -0.97 10.13
CA TYR A 253 2.45 -1.12 11.48
C TYR A 253 1.58 -0.33 12.44
N GLU A 254 1.62 -0.72 13.72
CA GLU A 254 1.11 0.12 14.79
C GLU A 254 1.80 1.49 14.74
N ASP A 255 1.00 2.55 14.90
CA ASP A 255 1.52 3.91 14.86
C ASP A 255 2.65 4.14 15.87
N GLY A 256 3.67 4.90 15.48
CA GLY A 256 4.82 5.15 16.35
C GLY A 256 5.88 4.04 16.37
N THR A 257 5.66 2.89 15.72
CA THR A 257 6.65 1.80 15.65
C THR A 257 7.96 2.30 15.02
N PRO A 258 9.10 2.30 15.75
CA PRO A 258 10.39 2.75 15.22
C PRO A 258 10.81 1.97 13.96
N PHE A 259 11.49 2.62 13.02
CA PHE A 259 11.89 2.02 11.75
C PHE A 259 12.81 0.80 11.93
N ALA A 260 13.63 0.77 12.98
CA ALA A 260 14.46 -0.39 13.34
C ALA A 260 13.62 -1.61 13.74
N GLU A 261 12.44 -1.40 14.34
CA GLU A 261 11.55 -2.49 14.75
C GLU A 261 10.73 -3.06 13.58
N ARG A 262 10.73 -2.36 12.44
CA ARG A 262 10.05 -2.79 11.21
C ARG A 262 10.91 -3.69 10.34
N SER A 263 12.21 -3.82 10.63
CA SER A 263 13.16 -4.60 9.82
C SER A 263 12.97 -4.41 8.31
N LEU A 264 12.92 -3.15 7.86
CA LEU A 264 12.76 -2.80 6.44
C LEU A 264 14.11 -2.40 5.82
N PRO A 265 14.29 -2.58 4.50
CA PRO A 265 15.46 -2.10 3.80
C PRO A 265 15.63 -0.57 3.91
N PRO A 266 16.87 -0.03 3.92
CA PRO A 266 17.11 1.40 4.02
C PRO A 266 16.38 2.25 2.96
N ALA A 267 16.25 1.75 1.73
CA ALA A 267 15.57 2.47 0.65
C ALA A 267 14.08 2.74 0.95
N THR A 268 13.45 1.91 1.78
CA THR A 268 12.05 2.07 2.17
C THR A 268 11.83 3.29 3.06
N LEU A 269 12.87 3.74 3.78
CA LEU A 269 12.82 4.95 4.61
C LEU A 269 12.68 6.24 3.77
N ASP A 270 13.23 6.22 2.55
CA ASP A 270 13.27 7.38 1.64
C ASP A 270 12.14 7.34 0.59
N ALA A 271 11.34 6.26 0.56
CA ALA A 271 10.32 6.04 -0.47
C ALA A 271 9.05 6.87 -0.22
N GLU A 272 8.16 6.37 0.63
CA GLU A 272 6.93 7.06 1.03
C GLU A 272 6.63 6.75 2.49
N TYR A 273 6.02 7.68 3.21
CA TYR A 273 5.49 7.48 4.55
C TYR A 273 4.05 7.96 4.63
N ARG A 274 3.17 7.10 5.17
CA ARG A 274 1.72 7.32 5.21
C ARG A 274 1.16 6.85 6.55
N ARG A 275 0.17 7.58 7.06
CA ARG A 275 -0.52 7.31 8.33
C ARG A 275 -2.03 7.26 8.08
N TYR A 276 -2.69 6.28 8.66
CA TYR A 276 -4.10 5.96 8.49
C TYR A 276 -4.78 5.82 9.86
N VAL A 277 -6.06 6.14 9.89
CA VAL A 277 -6.96 5.82 11.00
C VAL A 277 -7.96 4.80 10.51
N VAL A 278 -8.17 3.75 11.29
CA VAL A 278 -9.23 2.77 11.05
C VAL A 278 -10.57 3.43 11.33
N VAL A 279 -11.39 3.63 10.30
CA VAL A 279 -12.72 4.26 10.41
C VAL A 279 -13.77 3.22 10.82
N ARG A 280 -13.62 2.00 10.33
CA ARG A 280 -14.51 0.87 10.59
C ARG A 280 -13.69 -0.35 10.97
N LYS A 281 -14.22 -1.14 11.90
CA LYS A 281 -13.60 -2.41 12.30
C LYS A 281 -13.30 -3.27 11.06
N VAL A 282 -12.06 -3.72 10.90
CA VAL A 282 -11.57 -4.37 9.68
C VAL A 282 -10.76 -5.62 10.02
N PRO A 283 -10.98 -6.76 9.32
CA PRO A 283 -10.15 -7.95 9.50
C PRO A 283 -8.74 -7.71 8.97
N MET A 284 -7.73 -8.09 9.74
CA MET A 284 -6.31 -8.06 9.36
C MET A 284 -5.58 -9.22 10.05
N TRP A 285 -4.41 -9.56 9.55
CA TRP A 285 -3.50 -10.47 10.22
C TRP A 285 -2.52 -9.68 11.07
N ARG A 286 -2.43 -9.97 12.36
CA ARG A 286 -1.46 -9.35 13.27
C ARG A 286 -0.28 -10.27 13.47
N SER A 287 0.93 -9.72 13.43
CA SER A 287 2.14 -10.46 13.76
C SER A 287 3.21 -9.55 14.36
N GLU A 288 4.27 -10.15 14.88
CA GLU A 288 5.47 -9.45 15.31
C GLU A 288 6.56 -9.58 14.23
N THR A 289 7.15 -8.46 13.81
CA THR A 289 8.14 -8.48 12.72
C THR A 289 9.44 -9.18 13.14
N ALA A 290 9.93 -10.07 12.28
CA ALA A 290 11.21 -10.75 12.50
C ALA A 290 12.39 -9.77 12.49
N ASN A 291 13.48 -10.11 13.19
CA ASN A 291 14.72 -9.35 13.13
C ASN A 291 15.43 -9.58 11.79
N TRP A 292 15.47 -8.55 10.94
CA TRP A 292 16.07 -8.67 9.60
C TRP A 292 16.77 -7.40 9.15
N PHE A 293 17.52 -7.49 8.04
CA PHE A 293 18.37 -6.41 7.51
C PHE A 293 19.37 -5.82 8.52
N GLY A 294 19.68 -6.58 9.58
CA GLY A 294 20.52 -6.18 10.70
C GLY A 294 19.85 -5.21 11.68
N GLN A 295 18.53 -5.08 11.63
CA GLN A 295 17.73 -4.33 12.58
C GLN A 295 17.12 -5.26 13.64
N VAL A 296 16.56 -4.67 14.69
CA VAL A 296 16.07 -5.39 15.88
C VAL A 296 14.77 -6.14 15.62
N GLY A 297 13.91 -5.68 14.71
CA GLY A 297 12.56 -6.25 14.55
C GLY A 297 11.69 -6.01 15.79
N GLY A 298 10.66 -6.83 15.97
CA GLY A 298 9.78 -6.80 17.14
C GLY A 298 8.57 -5.86 17.04
N GLY A 299 8.47 -5.08 15.97
CA GLY A 299 7.35 -4.16 15.80
C GLY A 299 6.02 -4.89 15.53
N THR A 300 4.92 -4.39 16.11
CA THR A 300 3.56 -4.87 15.81
C THR A 300 3.21 -4.54 14.37
N ARG A 301 2.95 -5.59 13.58
CA ARG A 301 2.62 -5.49 12.17
C ARG A 301 1.19 -5.96 11.92
N TYR A 302 0.55 -5.31 10.95
CA TYR A 302 -0.75 -5.70 10.41
C TYR A 302 -0.64 -5.93 8.90
N ARG A 303 -1.02 -7.12 8.45
CA ARG A 303 -1.25 -7.42 7.04
C ARG A 303 -2.74 -7.32 6.74
N ALA A 304 -3.07 -6.37 5.86
CA ALA A 304 -4.41 -6.19 5.31
C ALA A 304 -4.71 -7.20 4.19
N LEU A 305 -5.99 -7.49 3.98
CA LEU A 305 -6.45 -8.35 2.88
C LEU A 305 -6.43 -7.63 1.53
N LEU A 306 -6.70 -6.31 1.55
CA LEU A 306 -6.70 -5.41 0.40
C LEU A 306 -5.62 -4.35 0.59
N ALA A 307 -5.22 -3.70 -0.51
CA ALA A 307 -4.27 -2.61 -0.43
C ALA A 307 -4.81 -1.46 0.43
N ALA A 308 -3.91 -0.68 1.04
CA ALA A 308 -4.31 0.41 1.92
C ALA A 308 -5.18 1.45 1.18
N ASP A 309 -4.89 1.73 -0.09
CA ASP A 309 -5.70 2.63 -0.91
C ASP A 309 -7.09 2.07 -1.28
N GLU A 310 -7.21 0.76 -1.48
CA GLU A 310 -8.50 0.07 -1.63
C GLU A 310 -9.31 0.17 -0.35
N LEU A 311 -8.70 -0.10 0.81
CA LEU A 311 -9.37 0.03 2.11
C LEU A 311 -9.81 1.47 2.41
N VAL A 312 -9.05 2.47 1.93
CA VAL A 312 -9.48 3.87 1.98
C VAL A 312 -10.68 4.12 1.07
N THR A 313 -10.66 3.56 -0.14
CA THR A 313 -11.77 3.68 -1.10
C THR A 313 -13.05 3.04 -0.57
N LEU A 314 -12.92 1.91 0.14
CA LEU A 314 -14.02 1.19 0.78
C LEU A 314 -14.48 1.82 2.10
N GLY A 315 -13.78 2.84 2.62
CA GLY A 315 -14.14 3.54 3.85
C GLY A 315 -13.79 2.78 5.14
N TYR A 316 -12.91 1.78 5.08
CA TYR A 316 -12.38 1.11 6.28
C TYR A 316 -11.21 1.87 6.89
N LEU A 317 -10.38 2.49 6.04
CA LEU A 317 -9.29 3.37 6.43
C LEU A 317 -9.58 4.80 5.98
N ALA A 318 -9.02 5.77 6.69
CA ALA A 318 -8.89 7.14 6.22
C ALA A 318 -7.46 7.60 6.43
N GLU A 319 -6.93 8.43 5.54
CA GLU A 319 -5.64 9.08 5.80
C GLU A 319 -5.77 10.01 7.02
N ALA A 320 -4.89 9.84 8.01
CA ALA A 320 -4.97 10.57 9.28
C ALA A 320 -4.73 12.06 9.05
N LYS A 321 -5.64 13.00 9.33
CA LYS A 321 -5.33 14.44 9.17
C LYS A 321 -4.21 14.85 10.15
N GLY A 322 -3.24 15.63 9.69
CA GLY A 322 -2.02 15.88 10.45
C GLY A 322 -2.26 16.63 11.77
N GLU A 323 -1.70 16.11 12.86
CA GLU A 323 -1.14 16.97 13.91
C GLU A 323 0.38 17.00 13.67
N GLU A 324 0.92 18.21 13.58
CA GLU A 324 2.36 18.47 13.61
C GLU A 324 2.88 18.10 15.00
N ASP A 325 3.76 17.10 15.06
CA ASP A 325 4.74 16.96 16.15
C ASP A 325 6.08 17.53 15.69
#